data_AF-A0A1F7U8K6-F1
#
_entry.id   AF-A0A1F7U8K6-F1
#
_cell.length_a   1.000
_cell.length_b   1.000
_cell.length_c   1.000
_cell.angle_alpha   90.00
_cell.angle_beta   90.00
_cell.angle_gamma   90.00
#
_symmetry.space_group_name_H-M   'P 1'
#
loop_
_entity.id
_entity.type
_entity.pdbx_description
1 polymer ?
#
loop_
_entity_poly.entity_id
_entity_poly.type
_entity_poly.pdbx_seq_one_letter_code
_entity_poly.pdbx_strand_id
1 'polypeptide(L)'
;MPSTPTRNDDMKREQMRVDYSRLGTPAGYKCDRCGAVGCKLWREYQTFADHTLLLCCDCAAKDQEKDIGSMGHDGRYENDYGKSDQIGWYVPAVPTEDGDAFWGYTSVPEAGCKWWYSLPLRANS
;
A
#
# COMPACT_ATOMS: atom_id res chain seq x y z
N MET A 1 10.19 -29.32 -16.40
CA MET A 1 9.44 -28.47 -17.33
C MET A 1 8.46 -27.66 -16.51
N PRO A 2 8.36 -26.33 -16.64
CA PRO A 2 7.33 -25.59 -15.93
C PRO A 2 5.97 -25.92 -16.57
N SER A 3 5.02 -26.33 -15.74
CA SER A 3 3.65 -26.65 -16.16
C SER A 3 2.96 -25.41 -16.74
N THR A 4 2.22 -25.58 -17.84
CA THR A 4 1.40 -24.52 -18.43
C THR A 4 0.33 -24.10 -17.42
N PRO A 5 0.16 -22.79 -17.12
CA PRO A 5 -0.91 -22.30 -16.25
C PRO A 5 -2.28 -22.76 -16.75
N THR A 6 -3.20 -23.08 -15.84
CA THR A 6 -4.56 -23.45 -16.22
C THR A 6 -5.41 -22.20 -16.46
N ARG A 7 -6.49 -22.34 -17.24
CA ARG A 7 -7.46 -21.26 -17.47
C ARG A 7 -8.04 -20.65 -16.18
N ASN A 8 -8.10 -21.42 -15.10
CA ASN A 8 -8.54 -20.94 -13.79
C ASN A 8 -7.45 -20.12 -13.09
N ASP A 9 -6.18 -20.41 -13.33
CA ASP A 9 -5.05 -19.61 -12.84
C ASP A 9 -4.97 -18.27 -13.59
N ASP A 10 -5.25 -18.28 -14.89
CA ASP A 10 -5.33 -17.06 -15.71
C ASP A 10 -6.49 -16.15 -15.28
N MET A 11 -7.69 -16.71 -15.05
CA MET A 11 -8.84 -15.94 -14.56
C MET A 11 -8.61 -15.35 -13.16
N LYS A 12 -7.89 -16.06 -12.28
CA LYS A 12 -7.47 -15.53 -10.98
C LYS A 12 -6.46 -14.39 -11.12
N ARG A 13 -5.50 -14.50 -12.05
CA ARG A 13 -4.55 -13.43 -12.37
C ARG A 13 -5.26 -12.20 -12.96
N GLU A 14 -6.24 -12.39 -13.84
CA GLU A 14 -7.05 -11.29 -14.38
C GLU A 14 -7.89 -10.59 -13.31
N GLN A 15 -8.38 -11.32 -12.31
CA GLN A 15 -9.09 -10.73 -11.17
C GLN A 15 -8.18 -9.99 -10.17
N MET A 16 -6.86 -10.20 -10.20
CA MET A 16 -5.89 -9.57 -9.31
C MET A 16 -5.29 -8.27 -9.85
N ARG A 17 -5.45 -7.98 -11.15
CA ARG A 17 -4.90 -6.75 -11.75
C ARG A 17 -5.42 -5.49 -11.05
N VAL A 18 -4.50 -4.57 -10.77
CA VAL A 18 -4.81 -3.28 -10.17
C VAL A 18 -5.06 -2.26 -11.27
N ASP A 19 -6.28 -1.77 -11.33
CA ASP A 19 -6.67 -0.65 -12.17
C ASP A 19 -6.67 0.63 -11.33
N TYR A 20 -5.61 1.42 -11.43
CA TYR A 20 -5.48 2.69 -10.69
C TYR A 20 -6.57 3.72 -11.03
N SER A 21 -7.32 3.53 -12.13
CA SER A 21 -8.43 4.43 -12.48
C SER A 21 -9.70 4.15 -11.69
N ARG A 22 -9.80 2.99 -11.02
CA ARG A 22 -10.95 2.63 -10.20
C ARG A 22 -10.80 3.16 -8.79
N LEU A 23 -11.91 3.65 -8.25
CA LEU A 23 -12.00 4.01 -6.83
C LEU A 23 -12.01 2.73 -5.99
N GLY A 24 -11.10 2.67 -5.01
CA GLY A 24 -11.01 1.57 -4.05
C GLY A 24 -9.67 0.86 -4.07
N THR A 25 -9.57 -0.20 -3.26
CA THR A 25 -8.35 -0.97 -3.07
C THR A 25 -8.52 -2.39 -3.63
N PRO A 26 -7.47 -2.99 -4.21
CA PRO A 26 -7.53 -4.36 -4.71
C PRO A 26 -7.77 -5.38 -3.59
N ALA A 27 -8.22 -6.57 -3.96
CA ALA A 27 -8.45 -7.66 -3.01
C ALA A 27 -7.15 -8.01 -2.26
N GLY A 28 -7.23 -8.11 -0.93
CA GLY A 28 -6.06 -8.39 -0.10
C GLY A 28 -5.28 -7.16 0.37
N TYR A 29 -5.56 -5.97 -0.17
CA TYR A 29 -4.99 -4.71 0.32
C TYR A 29 -5.66 -4.30 1.64
N LYS A 30 -5.16 -4.87 2.75
CA LYS A 30 -5.67 -4.70 4.11
C LYS A 30 -4.52 -4.56 5.09
N CYS A 31 -4.76 -3.87 6.21
CA CYS A 31 -3.81 -3.84 7.31
C CYS A 31 -3.70 -5.24 7.96
N ASP A 32 -2.51 -5.82 8.00
CA ASP A 32 -2.26 -7.14 8.57
C ASP A 32 -2.39 -7.17 10.10
N ARG A 33 -2.36 -6.01 10.76
CA ARG A 33 -2.46 -5.92 12.22
C ARG A 33 -3.89 -5.69 12.72
N CYS A 34 -4.63 -4.76 12.12
CA CYS A 34 -5.99 -4.42 12.57
C CYS A 34 -7.10 -4.81 11.58
N GLY A 35 -6.76 -5.28 10.38
CA GLY A 35 -7.73 -5.68 9.36
C GLY A 35 -8.38 -4.53 8.59
N ALA A 36 -7.97 -3.27 8.81
CA ALA A 36 -8.52 -2.12 8.09
C ALA A 36 -8.35 -2.27 6.57
N VAL A 37 -9.40 -1.93 5.81
CA VAL A 37 -9.46 -2.00 4.34
C VAL A 37 -9.89 -0.66 3.75
N GLY A 38 -9.65 -0.45 2.46
CA GLY A 38 -10.17 0.72 1.74
C GLY A 38 -9.53 2.05 2.17
N CYS A 39 -8.35 2.01 2.78
CA CYS A 39 -7.59 3.18 3.20
C CYS A 39 -6.14 3.10 2.73
N LYS A 40 -5.39 4.19 2.87
CA LYS A 40 -3.94 4.20 2.67
C LYS A 40 -3.28 3.14 3.56
N LEU A 41 -2.41 2.33 2.97
CA LEU A 41 -1.54 1.41 3.69
C LEU A 41 -0.08 1.73 3.37
N TRP A 42 0.78 1.33 4.30
CA TRP A 42 2.21 1.42 4.20
C TRP A 42 2.83 0.03 4.29
N ARG A 43 3.98 -0.13 3.65
CA ARG A 43 4.78 -1.34 3.65
C ARG A 43 6.20 -1.03 4.09
N GLU A 44 6.90 -2.01 4.64
CA GLU A 44 8.31 -1.86 4.98
C GLU A 44 9.16 -1.62 3.71
N TYR A 45 10.15 -0.72 3.84
CA TYR A 45 11.09 -0.40 2.78
C TYR A 45 12.12 -1.53 2.60
N GLN A 46 12.38 -1.92 1.34
CA GLN A 46 13.37 -2.93 0.95
C GLN A 46 13.19 -4.36 1.52
N THR A 47 11.95 -4.79 1.80
CA THR A 47 11.67 -6.20 2.13
C THR A 47 11.45 -7.04 0.85
N PHE A 48 11.83 -8.33 0.89
CA PHE A 48 11.50 -9.28 -0.18
C PHE A 48 9.97 -9.41 -0.33
N ALA A 49 9.50 -9.59 -1.57
CA ALA A 49 8.08 -9.51 -1.93
C ALA A 49 7.19 -10.56 -1.23
N ASP A 50 7.76 -11.68 -0.81
CA ASP A 50 7.07 -12.81 -0.17
C ASP A 50 6.69 -12.60 1.31
N HIS A 51 7.21 -11.55 1.95
CA HIS A 51 6.92 -11.24 3.36
C HIS A 51 6.61 -9.76 3.62
N THR A 52 5.99 -9.06 2.66
CA THR A 52 5.65 -7.66 2.83
C THR A 52 4.38 -7.49 3.68
N LEU A 53 4.53 -6.99 4.91
CA LEU A 53 3.41 -6.57 5.74
C LEU A 53 2.84 -5.24 5.26
N LEU A 54 1.52 -5.13 5.27
CA LEU A 54 0.78 -3.90 5.04
C LEU A 54 0.19 -3.41 6.35
N LEU A 55 0.48 -2.16 6.72
CA LEU A 55 -0.04 -1.53 7.92
C LEU A 55 -0.78 -0.24 7.59
N CYS A 56 -1.87 0.05 8.30
CA CYS A 56 -2.46 1.38 8.28
C CYS A 56 -1.57 2.39 9.03
N CYS A 57 -1.82 3.69 8.86
CA CYS A 57 -1.01 4.74 9.49
C CYS A 57 -0.86 4.55 11.01
N ASP A 58 -1.94 4.18 11.71
CA ASP A 58 -1.92 4.04 13.18
C ASP A 58 -1.11 2.82 13.62
N CYS A 59 -1.20 1.71 12.88
CA CYS A 59 -0.41 0.50 13.16
C CYS A 59 1.07 0.72 12.84
N ALA A 60 1.39 1.36 11.70
CA ALA A 60 2.76 1.68 11.32
C ALA A 60 3.41 2.68 12.29
N ALA A 61 2.68 3.73 12.68
CA ALA A 61 3.17 4.72 13.64
C ALA A 61 3.43 4.11 15.02
N LYS A 62 2.55 3.22 15.48
CA LYS A 62 2.76 2.47 16.72
C LYS A 62 3.97 1.55 16.65
N ASP A 63 4.15 0.87 15.51
CA ASP A 63 5.28 -0.06 15.29
C ASP A 63 6.62 0.67 15.25
N GLN A 64 6.65 1.88 14.68
CA GLN A 64 7.86 2.69 14.49
C GLN A 64 8.08 3.76 15.56
N GLU A 65 7.22 3.79 16.58
CA GLU A 65 7.22 4.80 17.66
C GLU A 65 7.26 6.24 17.10
N LYS A 66 6.41 6.53 16.11
CA LYS A 66 6.31 7.86 15.47
C LYS A 66 5.04 8.58 15.89
N ASP A 67 5.17 9.88 16.17
CA ASP A 67 4.03 10.78 16.30
C ASP A 67 3.59 11.23 14.90
N ILE A 68 2.39 10.83 14.50
CA ILE A 68 1.75 11.19 13.23
C ILE A 68 0.53 12.11 13.46
N GLY A 69 0.47 12.84 14.57
CA GLY A 69 -0.64 13.72 14.92
C GLY A 69 -0.90 14.84 13.89
N SER A 70 0.12 15.24 13.13
CA SER A 70 0.02 16.22 12.04
C SER A 70 -0.37 15.61 10.68
N MET A 71 -0.61 14.29 10.60
CA MET A 71 -0.85 13.60 9.34
C MET A 71 -2.14 14.04 8.67
N GLY A 72 -2.00 14.59 7.46
CA GLY A 72 -3.09 15.03 6.61
C GLY A 72 -3.75 13.89 5.84
N HIS A 73 -4.87 14.20 5.19
CA HIS A 73 -5.59 13.26 4.32
C HIS A 73 -4.73 12.75 3.15
N ASP A 74 -3.69 13.51 2.77
CA ASP A 74 -2.68 13.13 1.77
C ASP A 74 -1.71 12.06 2.28
N GLY A 75 -1.82 11.62 3.55
CA GLY A 75 -0.93 10.64 4.15
C GLY A 75 0.42 11.21 4.55
N ARG A 76 0.58 12.53 4.52
CA ARG A 76 1.84 13.21 4.85
C ARG A 76 1.75 13.92 6.18
N TYR A 77 2.84 13.91 6.93
CA TYR A 77 2.96 14.56 8.24
C TYR A 77 4.32 15.28 8.36
N GLU A 78 4.41 16.22 9.29
CA GLU A 78 5.67 16.92 9.57
C GLU A 78 6.57 16.05 10.46
N ASN A 79 7.84 15.93 10.08
CA ASN A 79 8.89 15.32 10.90
C ASN A 79 10.16 16.20 10.88
N ASP A 80 11.25 15.74 11.51
CA ASP A 80 12.52 16.49 11.63
C ASP A 80 13.16 16.86 10.27
N TYR A 81 12.76 16.20 9.19
CA TYR A 81 13.24 16.41 7.82
C TYR A 81 12.19 17.12 6.93
N GLY A 82 11.09 17.57 7.52
CA GLY A 82 9.97 18.23 6.85
C GLY A 82 8.80 17.30 6.51
N LYS A 83 7.91 17.75 5.63
CA LYS A 83 6.67 17.05 5.29
C LYS A 83 6.94 15.76 4.49
N SER A 84 6.60 14.60 5.04
CA SER A 84 6.88 13.27 4.45
C SER A 84 5.69 12.31 4.56
N ASP A 85 5.61 11.34 3.64
CA ASP A 85 4.71 10.18 3.70
C ASP A 85 5.40 8.91 4.25
N GLN A 86 6.68 8.98 4.62
CA GLN A 86 7.40 7.88 5.25
C GLN A 86 7.18 7.86 6.75
N ILE A 87 6.79 6.70 7.30
CA ILE A 87 6.62 6.47 8.74
C ILE A 87 7.76 5.56 9.19
N GLY A 88 8.87 6.14 9.66
CA GLY A 88 10.07 5.35 9.97
C GLY A 88 10.56 4.59 8.73
N TRP A 89 10.62 3.27 8.81
CA TRP A 89 10.99 2.40 7.67
C TRP A 89 9.84 2.06 6.73
N TYR A 90 8.63 2.55 6.99
CA TYR A 90 7.47 2.24 6.18
C TYR A 90 7.22 3.31 5.12
N VAL A 91 7.06 2.87 3.87
CA VAL A 91 6.76 3.68 2.69
C VAL A 91 5.33 3.40 2.20
N PRO A 92 4.69 4.33 1.46
CA PRO A 92 3.42 4.09 0.80
C PRO A 92 3.38 2.75 0.04
N ALA A 93 2.37 1.94 0.30
CA ALA A 93 2.17 0.67 -0.38
C ALA A 93 1.38 0.89 -1.67
N VAL A 94 2.07 0.96 -2.80
CA VAL A 94 1.44 1.04 -4.12
C VAL A 94 1.63 -0.28 -4.87
N PRO A 95 0.59 -1.11 -5.03
CA PRO A 95 0.71 -2.40 -5.67
C PRO A 95 0.99 -2.23 -7.17
N THR A 96 1.72 -3.15 -7.80
CA THR A 96 1.90 -3.16 -9.26
C THR A 96 0.57 -3.41 -9.97
N GLU A 97 0.49 -3.05 -11.24
CA GLU A 97 -0.70 -3.26 -12.08
C GLU A 97 -1.06 -4.74 -12.23
N ASP A 98 -0.08 -5.64 -12.12
CA ASP A 98 -0.29 -7.09 -12.09
C ASP A 98 -0.84 -7.59 -10.74
N GLY A 99 -0.78 -6.76 -9.69
CA GLY A 99 -1.37 -7.02 -8.37
C GLY A 99 -0.62 -8.03 -7.51
N ASP A 100 0.55 -8.49 -7.95
CA ASP A 100 1.37 -9.52 -7.30
C ASP A 100 2.54 -8.96 -6.50
N ALA A 101 2.85 -7.67 -6.66
CA ALA A 101 3.97 -7.00 -6.00
C ALA A 101 3.63 -5.54 -5.66
N PHE A 102 4.62 -4.81 -5.14
CA PHE A 102 4.54 -3.37 -4.88
C PHE A 102 5.67 -2.63 -5.58
N TRP A 103 5.36 -1.45 -6.10
CA TRP A 103 6.37 -0.56 -6.68
C TRP A 103 7.41 -0.14 -5.65
N GLY A 104 8.68 -0.07 -6.06
CA GLY A 104 9.72 0.59 -5.29
C GLY A 104 9.37 2.06 -5.02
N TYR A 105 9.70 2.57 -3.83
CA TYR A 105 9.24 3.90 -3.36
C TYR A 105 9.52 5.03 -4.35
N THR A 106 10.66 5.03 -5.03
CA THR A 106 11.05 6.05 -6.02
C THR A 106 10.70 5.68 -7.46
N SER A 107 10.01 4.56 -7.67
CA SER A 107 9.69 4.00 -8.98
C SER A 107 8.18 3.91 -9.23
N VAL A 108 7.36 4.47 -8.36
CA VAL A 108 5.90 4.45 -8.49
C VAL A 108 5.49 5.29 -9.71
N PRO A 109 4.70 4.75 -10.66
CA PRO A 109 4.16 5.54 -11.76
C PRO A 109 3.20 6.61 -11.25
N GLU A 110 3.06 7.71 -11.99
CA GLU A 110 2.22 8.85 -11.60
C GLU A 110 0.77 8.43 -11.29
N ALA A 111 0.21 7.50 -12.07
CA ALA A 111 -1.13 6.97 -11.84
C ALA A 111 -1.25 6.24 -10.49
N GLY A 112 -0.23 5.47 -10.10
CA GLY A 112 -0.18 4.80 -8.80
C GLY A 112 -0.07 5.79 -7.64
N CYS A 113 0.72 6.86 -7.79
CA CYS A 113 0.78 7.95 -6.81
C CYS A 113 -0.60 8.61 -6.64
N LYS A 114 -1.26 8.97 -7.74
CA LYS A 114 -2.61 9.59 -7.72
C LYS A 114 -3.63 8.68 -7.05
N TRP A 115 -3.60 7.38 -7.39
CA TRP A 115 -4.46 6.38 -6.76
C TRP A 115 -4.25 6.35 -5.25
N TRP A 116 -3.02 6.24 -4.75
CA TRP A 116 -2.75 6.17 -3.31
C TRP A 116 -3.18 7.46 -2.59
N TYR A 117 -2.89 8.63 -3.19
CA TYR A 117 -3.35 9.91 -2.63
C TYR A 117 -4.87 10.04 -2.56
N SER A 118 -5.61 9.41 -3.49
CA SER A 118 -7.08 9.42 -3.50
C SER A 118 -7.73 8.59 -2.39
N LEU A 119 -7.01 7.62 -1.80
CA LEU A 119 -7.55 6.76 -0.76
C LEU A 119 -7.82 7.53 0.54
N PRO A 120 -8.84 7.17 1.33
CA PRO A 120 -8.99 7.66 2.70
C PRO A 120 -7.73 7.41 3.55
N LEU A 121 -7.40 8.34 4.45
CA LEU A 121 -6.28 8.16 5.37
C LEU A 121 -6.49 6.96 6.31
N ARG A 122 -7.73 6.84 6.83
CA ARG A 122 -8.16 5.76 7.73
C ARG A 122 -9.41 5.11 7.14
N ALA A 123 -9.64 3.85 7.48
CA ALA A 123 -10.87 3.16 7.10
C ALA A 123 -12.06 3.89 7.75
N ASN A 124 -13.13 4.09 7.00
CA ASN A 124 -14.39 4.55 7.56
C ASN A 124 -14.97 3.40 8.40
N SER A 125 -15.08 3.62 9.70
CA SER A 125 -15.82 2.79 10.66
C SER A 125 -17.33 2.81 10.39
#